data_AF-A0A9D6R5L3-F1
#
_entry.id   AF-A0A9D6R5L3-F1
#
_cell.length_a   1.000
_cell.length_b   1.000
_cell.length_c   1.000
_cell.angle_alpha   90.00
_cell.angle_beta   90.00
_cell.angle_gamma   90.00
#
_symmetry.space_group_name_H-M   'P 1'
#
loop_
_entity.id
_entity.type
_entity.pdbx_description
1 polymer ?
#
loop_
_entity_poly.entity_id
_entity_poly.type
_entity_poly.pdbx_seq_one_letter_code
_entity_poly.pdbx_strand_id
1 'polypeptide(L)'
;MKKQLLGGLAAAVLVVGVSASAVHAQCAFQHPVAAGKFAGSFVQAFVSCGNVGGNSPNSNAGGGAAPACKPPETFAQQAGSPSGSWKWGAKGVASISLKSIKQAPPVPAVSPADSSDVKIALKGAGLEYSPGVPVNSSSGALSTVTRATFNDRTSGDVTVVDFPVNFPLTVVNGAVKLKTTADTQLNADTLAGLPHCTSLEVVHNTIVDENGNAFGNIGIFNP
;
A
#
# COMPACT_ATOMS: atom_id res chain seq x y z
N MET A 1 44.03 39.54 65.75
CA MET A 1 44.66 38.84 64.60
C MET A 1 43.59 38.06 63.85
N LYS A 2 43.50 38.31 62.52
CA LYS A 2 42.82 37.50 61.47
C LYS A 2 41.31 37.26 61.59
N LYS A 3 40.48 37.32 60.55
CA LYS A 3 40.46 37.91 59.20
C LYS A 3 39.04 37.57 58.66
N GLN A 4 38.50 38.44 57.83
CA GLN A 4 37.20 38.37 57.14
C GLN A 4 36.99 37.11 56.28
N LEU A 5 35.73 36.80 55.93
CA LEU A 5 35.17 36.74 54.54
C LEU A 5 33.80 36.00 54.57
N LEU A 6 32.64 36.63 54.31
CA LEU A 6 32.04 36.99 53.01
C LEU A 6 31.70 35.79 52.10
N GLY A 7 30.39 35.64 51.86
CA GLY A 7 29.83 35.25 50.56
C GLY A 7 29.53 33.76 50.35
N GLY A 8 28.30 33.44 49.90
CA GLY A 8 28.00 32.09 49.43
C GLY A 8 26.54 31.80 49.09
N LEU A 9 26.02 32.51 48.09
CA LEU A 9 24.91 32.19 47.18
C LEU A 9 23.71 31.35 47.70
N ALA A 10 22.55 32.02 47.66
CA ALA A 10 21.25 31.40 47.43
C ALA A 10 21.29 30.57 46.14
N ALA A 11 21.15 29.25 46.27
CA ALA A 11 20.82 28.39 45.15
C ALA A 11 19.35 28.58 44.80
N ALA A 12 19.08 29.56 43.94
CA ALA A 12 17.85 29.58 43.16
C ALA A 12 17.85 28.33 42.29
N VAL A 13 17.08 27.32 42.70
CA VAL A 13 16.72 26.20 41.83
C VAL A 13 15.87 26.80 40.71
N LEU A 14 16.53 27.15 39.62
CA LEU A 14 15.88 27.38 38.34
C LEU A 14 15.25 26.03 37.97
N VAL A 15 13.99 25.85 38.32
CA VAL A 15 13.12 24.89 37.66
C VAL A 15 13.05 25.38 36.23
N VAL A 16 14.01 24.95 35.41
CA VAL A 16 13.86 24.95 33.96
C VAL A 16 12.73 23.96 33.71
N GLY A 17 11.50 24.47 33.82
CA GLY A 17 10.35 23.85 33.23
C GLY A 17 10.68 23.78 31.76
N VAL A 18 11.21 22.63 31.33
CA VAL A 18 11.24 22.25 29.94
C VAL A 18 9.78 22.10 29.59
N SER A 19 9.15 23.22 29.26
CA SER A 19 7.93 23.25 28.47
C SER A 19 8.34 22.59 27.19
N ALA A 20 8.22 21.27 27.12
CA ALA A 20 8.20 20.53 25.88
C ALA A 20 7.01 21.13 25.13
N SER A 21 7.27 22.19 24.36
CA SER A 21 6.34 22.70 23.39
C SER A 21 5.88 21.48 22.63
N ALA A 22 4.59 21.16 22.69
CA ALA A 22 4.04 20.09 21.88
C ALA A 22 4.52 20.37 20.46
N VAL A 23 5.44 19.53 19.97
CA VAL A 23 5.95 19.62 18.61
C VAL A 23 4.79 19.16 17.75
N HIS A 24 3.86 20.09 17.50
CA HIS A 24 2.81 19.88 16.54
C HIS A 24 3.50 19.59 15.22
N ALA A 25 3.13 18.48 14.58
CA ALA A 25 3.67 18.15 13.27
C ALA A 25 3.43 19.35 12.36
N GLN A 26 4.51 19.93 11.81
CA GLN A 26 4.43 21.19 11.08
C GLN A 26 3.74 21.02 9.72
N CYS A 27 3.69 19.77 9.22
CA CYS A 27 3.07 19.42 7.93
C CYS A 27 3.57 20.34 6.82
N ALA A 28 4.86 20.68 6.87
CA ALA A 28 5.45 21.78 6.11
C ALA A 28 5.76 21.38 4.66
N PHE A 29 5.85 20.08 4.38
CA PHE A 29 6.00 19.57 3.02
C PHE A 29 4.76 19.90 2.17
N GLN A 30 4.98 20.13 0.87
CA GLN A 30 3.89 20.45 -0.05
C GLN A 30 2.97 19.24 -0.25
N HIS A 31 1.67 19.44 -0.04
CA HIS A 31 0.65 18.42 -0.30
C HIS A 31 -0.68 19.06 -0.72
N PRO A 32 -1.56 18.31 -1.41
CA PRO A 32 -2.91 18.80 -1.69
C PRO A 32 -3.68 19.06 -0.39
N VAL A 33 -4.48 20.13 -0.38
CA VAL A 33 -5.37 20.47 0.75
C VAL A 33 -6.51 19.45 0.90
N ALA A 34 -6.93 18.82 -0.20
CA ALA A 34 -8.03 17.87 -0.24
C ALA A 34 -7.70 16.65 -1.12
N ALA A 35 -7.04 15.65 -0.55
CA ALA A 35 -6.78 14.36 -1.18
C ALA A 35 -7.08 13.20 -0.21
N GLY A 36 -8.37 12.92 0.01
CA GLY A 36 -8.81 11.95 1.03
C GLY A 36 -9.13 10.54 0.50
N LYS A 37 -9.08 10.30 -0.81
CA LYS A 37 -9.51 9.03 -1.42
C LYS A 37 -8.80 8.74 -2.74
N PHE A 38 -8.38 7.50 -2.92
CA PHE A 38 -8.04 6.87 -4.19
C PHE A 38 -9.07 5.80 -4.55
N ALA A 39 -9.37 5.64 -5.83
CA ALA A 39 -10.17 4.52 -6.34
C ALA A 39 -9.67 4.11 -7.72
N GLY A 40 -9.72 2.81 -8.00
CA GLY A 40 -9.31 2.25 -9.29
C GLY A 40 -9.98 0.92 -9.59
N SER A 41 -9.93 0.53 -10.86
CA SER A 41 -10.39 -0.76 -11.38
C SER A 41 -9.19 -1.60 -11.78
N PHE A 42 -9.33 -2.92 -11.74
CA PHE A 42 -8.29 -3.84 -12.19
C PHE A 42 -8.58 -4.37 -13.59
N VAL A 43 -7.52 -4.56 -14.36
CA VAL A 43 -7.49 -5.26 -15.65
C VAL A 43 -6.53 -6.44 -15.57
N GLN A 44 -6.56 -7.33 -16.57
CA GLN A 44 -5.63 -8.46 -16.64
C GLN A 44 -4.17 -7.97 -16.63
N ALA A 45 -3.35 -8.58 -15.76
CA ALA A 45 -1.91 -8.39 -15.81
C ALA A 45 -1.32 -9.26 -16.93
N PHE A 46 -0.51 -8.63 -17.79
CA PHE A 46 0.24 -9.28 -18.86
C PHE A 46 1.73 -9.20 -18.57
N VAL A 47 2.47 -10.21 -19.00
CA VAL A 47 3.93 -10.20 -18.92
C VAL A 47 4.49 -9.33 -20.05
N SER A 48 5.62 -8.66 -19.81
CA SER A 48 6.37 -7.98 -20.87
C SER A 48 6.91 -8.96 -21.94
N CYS A 49 7.25 -8.45 -23.11
CA CYS A 49 7.72 -9.28 -24.22
C CYS A 49 9.17 -9.73 -24.02
N GLY A 50 9.49 -10.96 -24.42
CA GLY A 50 10.86 -11.47 -24.34
C GLY A 50 11.40 -11.65 -22.91
N ASN A 51 10.50 -11.72 -21.92
CA ASN A 51 10.90 -12.05 -20.55
C ASN A 51 11.45 -13.48 -20.49
N VAL A 52 12.35 -13.72 -19.54
CA VAL A 52 12.83 -15.08 -19.25
C VAL A 52 11.64 -15.96 -18.88
N GLY A 53 11.41 -17.03 -19.65
CA GLY A 53 10.27 -17.94 -19.48
C GLY A 53 8.98 -17.49 -20.15
N GLY A 54 8.93 -16.33 -20.82
CA GLY A 54 7.77 -15.95 -21.64
C GLY A 54 7.73 -16.74 -22.95
N ASN A 55 6.55 -17.20 -23.35
CA ASN A 55 6.35 -17.87 -24.64
C ASN A 55 6.10 -16.89 -25.79
N SER A 56 5.80 -15.63 -25.47
CA SER A 56 5.43 -14.63 -26.47
C SER A 56 6.65 -13.92 -27.08
N PRO A 57 6.93 -14.13 -28.39
CA PRO A 57 8.03 -13.43 -29.06
C PRO A 57 7.76 -11.92 -29.15
N ASN A 58 8.85 -11.16 -29.22
CA ASN A 58 8.80 -9.75 -29.59
C ASN A 58 8.21 -9.59 -30.99
N SER A 59 7.35 -8.59 -31.15
CA SER A 59 6.67 -8.19 -32.37
C SER A 59 6.52 -6.67 -32.39
N ASN A 60 5.88 -6.12 -33.40
CA ASN A 60 5.45 -4.73 -33.42
C ASN A 60 3.93 -4.60 -33.56
N ALA A 61 3.36 -3.56 -32.96
CA ALA A 61 1.92 -3.27 -33.05
C ALA A 61 1.56 -2.54 -34.35
N GLY A 62 0.42 -2.90 -34.95
CA GLY A 62 -0.24 -2.12 -36.01
C GLY A 62 0.56 -1.91 -37.30
N GLY A 63 1.57 -2.74 -37.58
CA GLY A 63 2.49 -2.54 -38.71
C GLY A 63 3.49 -1.38 -38.51
N GLY A 64 3.52 -0.78 -37.32
CA GLY A 64 4.46 0.27 -36.94
C GLY A 64 5.70 -0.26 -36.23
N ALA A 65 6.47 0.63 -35.59
CA ALA A 65 7.69 0.30 -34.84
C ALA A 65 7.45 0.10 -33.33
N ALA A 66 6.23 0.29 -32.83
CA ALA A 66 5.94 0.15 -31.40
C ALA A 66 6.16 -1.32 -30.95
N PRO A 67 7.05 -1.58 -29.98
CA PRO A 67 7.27 -2.94 -29.47
C PRO A 67 6.00 -3.55 -28.89
N ALA A 68 5.75 -4.81 -29.18
CA ALA A 68 4.59 -5.57 -28.74
C ALA A 68 4.92 -7.05 -28.57
N CYS A 69 4.02 -7.82 -27.97
CA CYS A 69 4.12 -9.28 -27.90
C CYS A 69 2.90 -9.89 -28.61
N LYS A 70 3.11 -11.01 -29.31
CA LYS A 70 2.02 -11.70 -29.98
C LYS A 70 2.18 -13.22 -29.87
N PRO A 71 1.19 -13.94 -29.31
CA PRO A 71 -0.01 -13.42 -28.63
C PRO A 71 0.34 -12.66 -27.33
N PRO A 72 -0.56 -11.84 -26.76
CA PRO A 72 -0.37 -11.37 -25.39
C PRO A 72 -0.37 -12.58 -24.43
N GLU A 73 0.49 -12.53 -23.42
CA GLU A 73 0.66 -13.61 -22.44
C GLU A 73 0.41 -13.05 -21.03
N THR A 74 -0.39 -13.77 -20.25
CA THR A 74 -0.59 -13.46 -18.83
C THR A 74 0.45 -14.20 -17.98
N PHE A 75 0.62 -13.81 -16.71
CA PHE A 75 1.48 -14.55 -15.79
C PHE A 75 1.04 -16.01 -15.60
N ALA A 76 -0.25 -16.31 -15.79
CA ALA A 76 -0.80 -17.67 -15.77
C ALA A 76 -0.38 -18.53 -16.98
N GLN A 77 0.03 -17.91 -18.08
CA GLN A 77 0.37 -18.55 -19.35
C GLN A 77 1.88 -18.69 -19.55
N GLN A 78 2.69 -17.97 -18.77
CA GLN A 78 4.14 -18.03 -18.82
C GLN A 78 4.66 -19.46 -18.64
N ALA A 79 5.73 -19.82 -19.35
CA ALA A 79 6.33 -21.14 -19.23
C ALA A 79 6.79 -21.39 -17.79
N GLY A 80 6.42 -22.54 -17.24
CA GLY A 80 6.70 -22.90 -15.85
C GLY A 80 5.69 -22.37 -14.84
N SER A 81 4.70 -21.59 -15.25
CA SER A 81 3.62 -21.18 -14.35
C SER A 81 2.79 -22.38 -13.88
N PRO A 82 2.46 -22.46 -12.58
CA PRO A 82 1.62 -23.53 -12.06
C PRO A 82 0.26 -23.58 -12.77
N SER A 83 -0.27 -24.79 -12.96
CA SER A 83 -1.66 -24.95 -13.39
C SER A 83 -2.59 -24.36 -12.33
N GLY A 84 -3.61 -23.62 -12.75
CA GLY A 84 -4.62 -23.09 -11.82
C GLY A 84 -4.44 -21.62 -11.44
N SER A 85 -3.60 -20.84 -12.11
CA SER A 85 -3.62 -19.38 -11.90
C SER A 85 -4.97 -18.74 -12.27
N TRP A 86 -5.29 -17.63 -11.60
CA TRP A 86 -6.57 -16.92 -11.76
C TRP A 86 -6.73 -16.28 -13.14
N LYS A 87 -7.98 -16.23 -13.59
CA LYS A 87 -8.40 -15.56 -14.84
C LYS A 87 -9.68 -14.78 -14.60
N TRP A 88 -9.87 -13.71 -15.37
CA TRP A 88 -11.16 -13.05 -15.46
C TRP A 88 -12.14 -13.93 -16.26
N GLY A 89 -13.26 -14.28 -15.65
CA GLY A 89 -14.42 -14.81 -16.35
C GLY A 89 -15.11 -13.75 -17.21
N ALA A 90 -16.15 -14.13 -17.95
CA ALA A 90 -16.84 -13.26 -18.90
C ALA A 90 -17.46 -11.98 -18.29
N LYS A 91 -17.73 -11.99 -16.97
CA LYS A 91 -18.24 -10.85 -16.20
C LYS A 91 -17.26 -10.40 -15.11
N GLY A 92 -15.98 -10.76 -15.27
CA GLY A 92 -14.92 -10.50 -14.31
C GLY A 92 -14.71 -9.01 -14.08
N VAL A 93 -14.65 -8.60 -12.82
CA VAL A 93 -14.40 -7.21 -12.43
C VAL A 93 -13.79 -7.17 -11.04
N ALA A 94 -12.83 -6.27 -10.81
CA ALA A 94 -12.46 -5.86 -9.47
C ALA A 94 -12.17 -4.36 -9.39
N SER A 95 -12.33 -3.82 -8.18
CA SER A 95 -12.07 -2.41 -7.87
C SER A 95 -11.55 -2.25 -6.45
N ILE A 96 -10.68 -1.27 -6.28
CA ILE A 96 -10.11 -0.87 -4.99
C ILE A 96 -10.54 0.54 -4.63
N SER A 97 -10.63 0.81 -3.33
CA SER A 97 -10.62 2.16 -2.80
C SER A 97 -9.73 2.23 -1.56
N LEU A 98 -8.92 3.27 -1.49
CA LEU A 98 -8.17 3.68 -0.30
C LEU A 98 -8.77 4.99 0.16
N LYS A 99 -9.14 5.09 1.44
CA LYS A 99 -9.75 6.30 1.99
C LYS A 99 -9.08 6.65 3.32
N SER A 100 -8.58 7.87 3.43
CA SER A 100 -8.11 8.38 4.72
C SER A 100 -9.28 8.42 5.72
N ILE A 101 -9.02 7.91 6.91
CA ILE A 101 -9.92 7.93 8.04
C ILE A 101 -9.18 8.48 9.25
N LYS A 102 -9.90 9.18 10.13
CA LYS A 102 -9.37 9.49 11.46
C LYS A 102 -9.30 8.18 12.23
N GLN A 103 -8.16 7.89 12.82
CA GLN A 103 -8.04 6.71 13.66
C GLN A 103 -8.80 6.95 14.98
N ALA A 104 -9.48 5.93 15.49
CA ALA A 104 -9.81 5.88 16.91
C ALA A 104 -8.52 5.51 17.67
N PRO A 105 -8.27 6.03 18.88
CA PRO A 105 -7.01 5.76 19.60
C PRO A 105 -6.74 4.24 19.66
N PRO A 106 -5.59 3.76 19.16
CA PRO A 106 -5.34 2.34 19.06
C PRO A 106 -5.18 1.70 20.45
N VAL A 107 -5.70 0.48 20.55
CA VAL A 107 -5.43 -0.46 21.64
C VAL A 107 -4.42 -1.44 21.04
N PRO A 108 -3.09 -1.31 21.28
CA PRO A 108 -2.39 -0.70 22.42
C PRO A 108 -1.66 0.64 22.13
N ALA A 109 -1.21 1.29 23.20
CA ALA A 109 -0.78 2.70 23.33
C ALA A 109 0.54 3.13 22.62
N VAL A 110 0.89 2.52 21.49
CA VAL A 110 2.13 2.88 20.76
C VAL A 110 1.93 4.01 19.75
N SER A 111 0.74 4.12 19.13
CA SER A 111 0.49 5.21 18.20
C SER A 111 -0.01 6.47 18.92
N PRO A 112 0.46 7.66 18.52
CA PRO A 112 -0.02 8.93 19.04
C PRO A 112 -1.53 9.13 18.89
N ALA A 113 -2.15 9.92 19.77
CA ALA A 113 -3.59 10.22 19.72
C ALA A 113 -4.03 10.97 18.45
N ASP A 114 -3.10 11.54 17.70
CA ASP A 114 -3.29 12.28 16.46
C ASP A 114 -2.95 11.46 15.20
N SER A 115 -2.77 10.14 15.30
CA SER A 115 -2.52 9.29 14.14
C SER A 115 -3.69 9.26 13.16
N SER A 116 -3.36 9.02 11.90
CA SER A 116 -4.34 8.82 10.82
C SER A 116 -4.25 7.40 10.31
N ASP A 117 -5.29 6.90 9.65
CA ASP A 117 -5.28 5.55 9.09
C ASP A 117 -5.89 5.58 7.69
N VAL A 118 -5.64 4.54 6.91
CA VAL A 118 -6.19 4.36 5.58
C VAL A 118 -7.07 3.13 5.55
N LYS A 119 -8.36 3.35 5.34
CA LYS A 119 -9.29 2.28 5.04
C LYS A 119 -9.04 1.75 3.64
N ILE A 120 -8.83 0.45 3.55
CA ILE A 120 -8.60 -0.27 2.30
C ILE A 120 -9.78 -1.18 2.04
N ALA A 121 -10.40 -1.03 0.87
CA ALA A 121 -11.49 -1.88 0.44
C ALA A 121 -11.27 -2.34 -1.01
N LEU A 122 -11.17 -3.65 -1.19
CA LEU A 122 -11.15 -4.30 -2.51
C LEU A 122 -12.42 -5.15 -2.62
N LYS A 123 -13.09 -5.05 -3.77
CA LYS A 123 -14.20 -5.91 -4.15
C LYS A 123 -13.98 -6.42 -5.55
N GLY A 124 -14.27 -7.69 -5.79
CA GLY A 124 -14.23 -8.28 -7.12
C GLY A 124 -15.13 -9.50 -7.23
N ALA A 125 -15.44 -9.86 -8.47
CA ALA A 125 -16.28 -10.99 -8.84
C ALA A 125 -15.85 -11.55 -10.20
N GLY A 126 -16.26 -12.79 -10.49
CA GLY A 126 -15.96 -13.46 -11.76
C GLY A 126 -14.50 -13.88 -11.91
N LEU A 127 -13.85 -14.29 -10.81
CA LEU A 127 -12.55 -14.94 -10.86
C LEU A 127 -12.74 -16.44 -11.14
N GLU A 128 -12.02 -16.97 -12.12
CA GLU A 128 -12.13 -18.36 -12.58
C GLU A 128 -10.75 -19.01 -12.76
N TYR A 129 -10.66 -20.34 -12.57
CA TYR A 129 -9.47 -21.13 -12.95
C TYR A 129 -9.48 -21.46 -14.46
N SER A 130 -10.68 -21.77 -14.95
CA SER A 130 -11.00 -22.06 -16.34
C SER A 130 -12.43 -21.60 -16.62
N PRO A 131 -12.82 -21.40 -17.90
CA PRO A 131 -14.15 -20.91 -18.24
C PRO A 131 -15.28 -21.66 -17.50
N GLY A 132 -16.03 -20.94 -16.67
CA GLY A 132 -17.15 -21.49 -15.90
C GLY A 132 -16.78 -22.23 -14.61
N VAL A 133 -15.49 -22.29 -14.24
CA VAL A 133 -15.01 -22.89 -12.98
C VAL A 133 -14.53 -21.77 -12.06
N PRO A 134 -15.37 -21.31 -11.11
CA PRO A 134 -15.01 -20.22 -10.23
C PRO A 134 -13.86 -20.60 -9.30
N VAL A 135 -12.98 -19.64 -9.03
CA VAL A 135 -11.97 -19.79 -7.96
C VAL A 135 -12.70 -19.91 -6.64
N ASN A 136 -12.43 -20.96 -5.86
CA ASN A 136 -13.11 -21.18 -4.59
C ASN A 136 -12.14 -21.57 -3.48
N SER A 137 -12.32 -20.96 -2.31
CA SER A 137 -11.49 -21.15 -1.13
C SER A 137 -9.98 -20.99 -1.39
N SER A 138 -9.61 -20.13 -2.36
CA SER A 138 -8.22 -19.85 -2.67
C SER A 138 -7.71 -18.59 -1.96
N SER A 139 -6.45 -18.59 -1.58
CA SER A 139 -5.75 -17.45 -1.00
C SER A 139 -5.07 -16.62 -2.08
N GLY A 140 -4.97 -15.32 -1.88
CA GLY A 140 -4.05 -14.46 -2.64
C GLY A 140 -3.75 -13.21 -1.82
N ALA A 141 -3.28 -12.16 -2.49
CA ALA A 141 -3.10 -10.88 -1.83
C ALA A 141 -3.40 -9.70 -2.75
N LEU A 142 -3.77 -8.58 -2.14
CA LEU A 142 -3.60 -7.26 -2.74
C LEU A 142 -2.19 -6.80 -2.36
N SER A 143 -1.29 -6.78 -3.35
CA SER A 143 0.04 -6.21 -3.21
C SER A 143 -0.01 -4.73 -3.57
N THR A 144 0.39 -3.89 -2.63
CA THR A 144 0.42 -2.44 -2.78
C THR A 144 1.84 -1.96 -2.56
N VAL A 145 2.32 -1.09 -3.45
CA VAL A 145 3.55 -0.31 -3.23
C VAL A 145 3.13 1.12 -3.00
N THR A 146 3.46 1.65 -1.83
CA THR A 146 3.18 3.05 -1.48
C THR A 146 4.44 3.79 -1.08
N ARG A 147 4.48 5.07 -1.40
CA ARG A 147 5.46 6.02 -0.88
C ARG A 147 4.76 6.91 0.13
N ALA A 148 5.33 7.02 1.33
CA ALA A 148 4.76 7.80 2.42
C ALA A 148 5.66 8.99 2.71
N THR A 149 5.10 10.20 2.68
CA THR A 149 5.78 11.41 3.13
C THR A 149 5.10 11.90 4.41
N PHE A 150 5.86 12.07 5.49
CA PHE A 150 5.34 12.49 6.78
C PHE A 150 6.40 13.23 7.58
N ASN A 151 5.98 13.94 8.63
CA ASN A 151 6.90 14.59 9.54
C ASN A 151 7.34 13.62 10.65
N ASP A 152 8.55 13.07 10.55
CA ASP A 152 9.17 12.28 11.60
C ASP A 152 9.54 13.17 12.79
N ARG A 153 9.25 12.68 14.00
CA ARG A 153 9.44 13.46 15.23
C ARG A 153 10.90 13.79 15.53
N THR A 154 11.83 13.00 15.01
CA THR A 154 13.27 13.12 15.28
C THR A 154 14.04 13.71 14.11
N SER A 155 13.57 13.48 12.89
CA SER A 155 14.28 13.80 11.65
C SER A 155 13.61 14.88 10.81
N GLY A 156 12.42 15.36 11.20
CA GLY A 156 11.63 16.30 10.40
C GLY A 156 10.89 15.61 9.25
N ASP A 157 10.58 16.35 8.19
CA ASP A 157 9.89 15.82 7.02
C ASP A 157 10.73 14.72 6.32
N VAL A 158 10.18 13.51 6.24
CA VAL A 158 10.80 12.34 5.60
C VAL A 158 9.88 11.72 4.57
N THR A 159 10.47 11.08 3.56
CA THR A 159 9.76 10.27 2.57
C THR A 159 10.31 8.84 2.59
N VAL A 160 9.45 7.88 2.94
CA VAL A 160 9.74 6.45 2.83
C VAL A 160 9.40 6.01 1.41
N VAL A 161 10.42 5.60 0.65
CA VAL A 161 10.30 5.22 -0.75
C VAL A 161 9.85 3.78 -0.88
N ASP A 162 8.77 3.58 -1.65
CA ASP A 162 8.33 2.31 -2.23
C ASP A 162 8.21 1.15 -1.23
N PHE A 163 7.42 1.36 -0.18
CA PHE A 163 7.12 0.35 0.84
C PHE A 163 6.10 -0.68 0.30
N PRO A 164 6.48 -1.95 0.12
CA PRO A 164 5.56 -3.00 -0.32
C PRO A 164 4.75 -3.53 0.87
N VAL A 165 3.43 -3.60 0.71
CA VAL A 165 2.50 -4.18 1.70
C VAL A 165 1.59 -5.16 0.99
N ASN A 166 1.48 -6.36 1.56
CA ASN A 166 0.58 -7.39 1.06
C ASN A 166 -0.61 -7.53 2.02
N PHE A 167 -1.82 -7.27 1.52
CA PHE A 167 -3.05 -7.51 2.25
C PHE A 167 -3.61 -8.88 1.84
N PRO A 168 -3.62 -9.88 2.73
CA PRO A 168 -4.12 -11.20 2.39
C PRO A 168 -5.61 -11.13 2.05
N LEU A 169 -6.01 -11.89 1.03
CA LEU A 169 -7.40 -12.01 0.61
C LEU A 169 -7.77 -13.48 0.36
N THR A 170 -9.05 -13.77 0.49
CA THR A 170 -9.63 -15.08 0.17
C THR A 170 -10.68 -14.91 -0.91
N VAL A 171 -10.62 -15.77 -1.92
CA VAL A 171 -11.62 -15.84 -2.99
C VAL A 171 -12.60 -16.95 -2.68
N VAL A 172 -13.89 -16.62 -2.68
CA VAL A 172 -14.98 -17.57 -2.43
C VAL A 172 -15.95 -17.47 -3.59
N ASN A 173 -16.17 -18.58 -4.29
CA ASN A 173 -17.06 -18.68 -5.45
C ASN A 173 -16.83 -17.55 -6.49
N GLY A 174 -15.56 -17.33 -6.85
CA GLY A 174 -15.12 -16.32 -7.82
C GLY A 174 -15.25 -14.87 -7.33
N ALA A 175 -15.58 -14.65 -6.06
CA ALA A 175 -15.72 -13.33 -5.47
C ALA A 175 -14.64 -13.06 -4.42
N VAL A 176 -14.15 -11.83 -4.41
CA VAL A 176 -13.18 -11.35 -3.41
C VAL A 176 -13.75 -10.11 -2.73
N LYS A 177 -13.60 -10.05 -1.40
CA LYS A 177 -13.98 -8.90 -0.60
C LYS A 177 -12.99 -8.72 0.54
N LEU A 178 -12.17 -7.68 0.42
CA LEU A 178 -11.26 -7.25 1.47
C LEU A 178 -11.77 -5.93 2.04
N LYS A 179 -11.80 -5.86 3.38
CA LYS A 179 -12.03 -4.62 4.14
C LYS A 179 -11.05 -4.64 5.30
N THR A 180 -10.06 -3.76 5.24
CA THR A 180 -9.01 -3.66 6.26
C THR A 180 -8.58 -2.20 6.40
N THR A 181 -7.57 -1.96 7.23
CA THR A 181 -6.88 -0.68 7.30
C THR A 181 -5.37 -0.85 7.20
N ALA A 182 -4.65 0.21 6.87
CA ALA A 182 -3.19 0.18 6.84
C ALA A 182 -2.66 -0.23 8.22
N ASP A 183 -3.19 0.37 9.28
CA ASP A 183 -2.76 0.06 10.66
C ASP A 183 -3.06 -1.38 11.06
N THR A 184 -4.17 -1.97 10.61
CA THR A 184 -4.44 -3.39 10.88
C THR A 184 -3.30 -4.27 10.35
N GLN A 185 -2.75 -3.93 9.19
CA GLN A 185 -1.65 -4.68 8.58
C GLN A 185 -0.30 -4.32 9.23
N LEU A 186 -0.02 -3.03 9.42
CA LEU A 186 1.23 -2.56 10.05
C LEU A 186 1.39 -3.11 11.47
N ASN A 187 0.32 -3.12 12.27
CA ASN A 187 0.34 -3.65 13.63
C ASN A 187 0.57 -5.17 13.68
N ALA A 188 0.08 -5.91 12.68
CA ALA A 188 0.36 -7.35 12.58
C ALA A 188 1.85 -7.63 12.44
N ASP A 189 2.57 -6.70 11.80
CA ASP A 189 4.02 -6.72 11.62
C ASP A 189 4.77 -5.95 12.73
N THR A 190 4.09 -5.58 13.82
CA THR A 190 4.63 -4.80 14.96
C THR A 190 5.19 -3.42 14.57
N LEU A 191 4.72 -2.87 13.45
CA LEU A 191 5.08 -1.52 13.00
C LEU A 191 4.12 -0.48 13.60
N ALA A 192 4.64 0.71 13.86
CA ALA A 192 3.83 1.83 14.28
C ALA A 192 2.82 2.22 13.17
N GLY A 193 1.63 2.67 13.59
CA GLY A 193 0.63 3.21 12.68
C GLY A 193 1.09 4.49 11.99
N LEU A 194 0.32 4.94 10.99
CA LEU A 194 0.69 6.11 10.21
C LEU A 194 0.64 7.40 11.06
N PRO A 195 1.72 8.19 11.11
CA PRO A 195 1.76 9.40 11.91
C PRO A 195 0.79 10.47 11.39
N HIS A 196 0.52 11.48 12.22
CA HIS A 196 -0.19 12.67 11.78
C HIS A 196 0.52 13.34 10.59
N CYS A 197 -0.24 13.96 9.69
CA CYS A 197 0.29 14.57 8.46
C CYS A 197 1.10 13.63 7.58
N THR A 198 0.53 12.46 7.30
CA THR A 198 1.05 11.54 6.29
C THR A 198 0.38 11.80 4.95
N SER A 199 1.17 12.01 3.90
CA SER A 199 0.76 11.90 2.51
C SER A 199 1.15 10.53 1.97
N LEU A 200 0.22 9.84 1.32
CA LEU A 200 0.44 8.53 0.73
C LEU A 200 0.28 8.61 -0.78
N GLU A 201 1.38 8.35 -1.48
CA GLU A 201 1.42 8.13 -2.91
C GLU A 201 1.28 6.63 -3.18
N VAL A 202 0.27 6.27 -3.96
CA VAL A 202 0.03 4.90 -4.39
C VAL A 202 0.80 4.68 -5.68
N VAL A 203 1.95 3.99 -5.59
CA VAL A 203 2.84 3.74 -6.73
C VAL A 203 2.32 2.59 -7.57
N HIS A 204 1.91 1.50 -6.92
CA HIS A 204 1.43 0.31 -7.60
C HIS A 204 0.38 -0.43 -6.78
N ASN A 205 -0.62 -1.01 -7.45
CA ASN A 205 -1.48 -2.04 -6.85
C ASN A 205 -1.67 -3.18 -7.83
N THR A 206 -1.50 -4.38 -7.30
CA THR A 206 -1.63 -5.64 -8.03
C THR A 206 -2.40 -6.63 -7.18
N ILE A 207 -3.32 -7.35 -7.79
CA ILE A 207 -3.86 -8.57 -7.19
C ILE A 207 -2.92 -9.70 -7.58
N VAL A 208 -2.44 -10.45 -6.60
CA VAL A 208 -1.65 -11.67 -6.79
C VAL A 208 -2.49 -12.90 -6.41
N ASP A 209 -2.35 -13.98 -7.17
CA ASP A 209 -3.03 -15.25 -6.92
C ASP A 209 -2.32 -16.12 -5.86
N GLU A 210 -2.81 -17.34 -5.59
CA GLU A 210 -2.19 -18.26 -4.62
C GLU A 210 -0.77 -18.68 -4.98
N ASN A 211 -0.38 -18.56 -6.25
CA ASN A 211 0.94 -18.93 -6.74
C ASN A 211 1.91 -17.75 -6.69
N GLY A 212 1.47 -16.58 -6.22
CA GLY A 212 2.25 -15.35 -6.21
C GLY A 212 2.33 -14.67 -7.58
N ASN A 213 1.56 -15.12 -8.57
CA ASN A 213 1.53 -14.53 -9.90
C ASN A 213 0.66 -13.28 -9.92
N ALA A 214 1.10 -12.25 -10.63
CA ALA A 214 0.28 -11.07 -10.86
C ALA A 214 -0.95 -11.44 -11.70
N PHE A 215 -2.13 -11.33 -11.10
CA PHE A 215 -3.42 -11.59 -11.74
C PHE A 215 -3.98 -10.34 -12.40
N GLY A 216 -3.98 -9.21 -11.68
CA GLY A 216 -4.52 -7.97 -12.22
C GLY A 216 -3.84 -6.72 -11.69
N ASN A 217 -3.68 -5.72 -12.57
CA ASN A 217 -3.12 -4.41 -12.25
C ASN A 217 -4.19 -3.32 -12.39
N ILE A 218 -3.99 -2.18 -11.73
CA ILE A 218 -4.88 -1.03 -11.93
C ILE A 218 -4.82 -0.58 -13.40
N GLY A 219 -5.99 -0.40 -14.01
CA GLY A 219 -6.07 0.02 -15.39
C GLY A 219 -7.50 0.28 -15.84
N ILE A 220 -7.63 0.58 -17.13
CA ILE A 220 -8.89 0.85 -17.81
C ILE A 220 -8.98 -0.11 -18.99
N PHE A 221 -10.10 -0.81 -19.11
CA PHE A 221 -10.44 -1.58 -20.31
C PHE A 221 -11.42 -0.76 -21.14
N ASN A 222 -11.10 -0.55 -22.42
CA ASN A 222 -11.97 0.11 -23.38
C ASN A 222 -12.53 -0.97 -24.34
N PRO A 223 -13.80 -1.38 -24.18
CA PRO A 223 -14.40 -2.49 -24.93
C PRO A 223 -14.63 -2.17 -26.42
#